data_AF-A0A8H6WFZ6-F1
#
_entry.id   AF-A0A8H6WFZ6-F1
#
_cell.length_a   1.000
_cell.length_b   1.000
_cell.length_c   1.000
_cell.angle_alpha   90.00
_cell.angle_beta   90.00
_cell.angle_gamma   90.00
#
_symmetry.space_group_name_H-M   'P 1'
#
loop_
_entity.id
_entity.type
_entity.pdbx_description
1 polymer ?
#
loop_
_entity_poly.entity_id
_entity_poly.type
_entity_poly.pdbx_seq_one_letter_code
_entity_poly.pdbx_strand_id
1 'polypeptide(L)'
;MKLTARRNYLLAHAHVDASALSSSIAHLNTTATFSPLQPLQDTDVARELAGYLRHAHEQNLILTIEEGRRQTQEQLYRTLEERSRRDWEAKKKRVFDELGGRVGGDNKAMAELKKSFHSKPSVAPSLTLQMQSRMMIYDRVMTSLNAARLRGTSYPIVHALARAAYEVATDPRSAQMSQNFHVLAKITGEPPALPPTEHASAHILNAPTLERKYACVYLGNQETREAAALRRQITNGARQALEEQYWDVLERTIQSRPNEAQLGGDPSIANKVRAFLFVRYYKNGEWEERIELVAGQPLWARLFFLIRTGHYQ
;
A
#
# COMPACT_ATOMS: atom_id res chain seq x y z
N MET A 1 -68.68 -8.10 -41.33
CA MET A 1 -68.39 -8.81 -40.06
C MET A 1 -67.20 -9.80 -40.11
N LYS A 2 -66.55 -10.08 -41.26
CA LYS A 2 -65.43 -11.04 -41.36
C LYS A 2 -64.01 -10.43 -41.23
N LEU A 3 -63.86 -9.10 -41.23
CA LEU A 3 -62.54 -8.44 -41.22
C LEU A 3 -61.93 -8.29 -39.81
N THR A 4 -62.77 -8.06 -38.80
CA THR A 4 -62.35 -7.83 -37.40
C THR A 4 -61.80 -9.08 -36.73
N ALA A 5 -62.38 -10.24 -37.02
CA ALA A 5 -61.91 -11.53 -36.49
C ALA A 5 -60.51 -11.88 -37.01
N ARG A 6 -60.23 -11.62 -38.30
CA ARG A 6 -58.93 -11.90 -38.93
C ARG A 6 -57.81 -11.01 -38.39
N ARG A 7 -58.12 -9.74 -38.08
CA ARG A 7 -57.18 -8.79 -37.47
C ARG A 7 -56.81 -9.16 -36.04
N ASN A 8 -57.78 -9.56 -35.23
CA ASN A 8 -57.53 -9.95 -33.84
C ASN A 8 -56.72 -11.25 -33.75
N TYR A 9 -56.94 -12.18 -34.68
CA TYR A 9 -56.16 -13.42 -34.78
C TYR A 9 -54.68 -13.18 -35.15
N LEU A 10 -54.40 -12.21 -36.02
CA LEU A 10 -53.04 -11.85 -36.41
C LEU A 10 -52.26 -11.16 -35.28
N LEU A 11 -52.95 -10.41 -34.41
CA LEU A 11 -52.34 -9.74 -33.24
C LEU A 11 -52.04 -10.73 -32.10
N ALA A 12 -52.91 -11.72 -31.89
CA ALA A 12 -52.68 -12.79 -30.92
C ALA A 12 -51.45 -13.65 -31.27
N HIS A 13 -51.20 -13.86 -32.58
CA HIS A 13 -50.03 -14.59 -33.06
C HIS A 13 -48.70 -13.84 -32.86
N ALA A 14 -48.76 -12.53 -32.60
CA ALA A 14 -47.62 -11.68 -32.25
C ALA A 14 -47.42 -11.52 -30.73
N HIS A 15 -48.15 -12.31 -29.91
CA HIS A 15 -48.18 -12.20 -28.44
C HIS A 15 -48.59 -10.81 -27.91
N VAL A 16 -49.34 -10.04 -28.71
CA VAL A 16 -49.85 -8.74 -28.30
C VAL A 16 -51.35 -8.86 -28.05
N ASP A 17 -51.72 -8.81 -26.77
CA ASP A 17 -53.11 -8.94 -26.34
C ASP A 17 -53.88 -7.64 -26.60
N ALA A 18 -54.55 -7.57 -27.76
CA ALA A 18 -55.26 -6.39 -28.23
C ALA A 18 -56.40 -5.98 -27.27
N SER A 19 -56.94 -6.92 -26.49
CA SER A 19 -57.99 -6.66 -25.50
C SER A 19 -57.42 -5.91 -24.28
N ALA A 20 -56.26 -6.34 -23.79
CA ALA A 20 -55.54 -5.69 -22.70
C ALA A 20 -55.08 -4.28 -23.08
N LEU A 21 -54.50 -4.11 -24.28
CA LEU A 21 -54.12 -2.79 -24.80
C LEU A 21 -55.32 -1.85 -24.93
N SER A 22 -56.48 -2.36 -25.38
CA SER A 22 -57.69 -1.54 -25.46
C SER A 22 -58.17 -1.10 -24.07
N SER A 23 -58.01 -1.93 -23.04
CA SER A 23 -58.32 -1.53 -21.65
C SER A 23 -57.31 -0.52 -21.10
N SER A 24 -56.01 -0.68 -21.38
CA SER A 24 -54.98 0.30 -21.00
C SER A 24 -55.17 1.66 -21.70
N ILE A 25 -55.64 1.66 -22.95
CA ILE A 25 -56.04 2.88 -23.67
C ILE A 25 -57.31 3.49 -23.07
N ALA A 26 -58.27 2.68 -22.63
CA ALA A 26 -59.49 3.18 -22.00
C ALA A 26 -59.22 3.81 -20.61
N HIS A 27 -58.18 3.38 -19.90
CA HIS A 27 -57.74 3.96 -18.63
C HIS A 27 -56.74 5.11 -18.76
N LEU A 28 -56.24 5.38 -19.98
CA LEU A 28 -55.44 6.57 -20.24
C LEU A 28 -56.35 7.80 -20.19
N ASN A 29 -56.31 8.51 -19.06
CA ASN A 29 -57.00 9.78 -18.85
C ASN A 29 -56.36 10.87 -19.74
N THR A 30 -56.79 10.97 -20.99
CA THR A 30 -56.32 11.96 -21.96
C THR A 30 -56.66 13.41 -21.56
N THR A 31 -57.58 13.58 -20.61
CA THR A 31 -57.95 14.86 -19.97
C THR A 31 -56.86 15.46 -19.10
N ALA A 32 -55.94 14.65 -18.55
CA ALA A 32 -54.77 15.16 -17.81
C ALA A 32 -53.56 15.45 -18.74
N THR A 33 -53.49 14.81 -19.92
CA THR A 33 -52.40 15.00 -20.89
C THR A 33 -52.66 16.17 -21.84
N PHE A 34 -53.93 16.47 -22.13
CA PHE A 34 -54.34 17.64 -22.90
C PHE A 34 -55.40 18.40 -22.10
N SER A 35 -54.97 19.08 -21.04
CA SER A 35 -55.81 20.12 -20.44
C SER A 35 -56.05 21.19 -21.51
N PRO A 36 -57.31 21.54 -21.84
CA PRO A 36 -57.57 22.66 -22.73
C PRO A 36 -56.96 23.91 -22.10
N LEU A 37 -56.25 24.71 -22.89
CA LEU A 37 -55.75 26.01 -22.44
C LEU A 37 -56.97 26.85 -22.03
N GLN A 38 -57.23 26.93 -20.73
CA GLN A 38 -58.15 27.91 -20.18
C GLN A 38 -57.65 29.28 -20.63
N PRO A 39 -58.54 30.20 -21.03
CA PRO A 39 -58.14 31.57 -21.32
C PRO A 39 -57.39 32.11 -20.09
N LEU A 40 -56.12 32.50 -20.30
CA LEU A 40 -55.23 33.03 -19.27
C LEU A 40 -55.94 34.13 -18.50
N GLN A 41 -56.45 33.80 -17.31
CA GLN A 41 -56.73 34.79 -16.29
C GLN A 41 -55.39 35.11 -15.62
N ASP A 42 -55.14 36.39 -15.34
CA ASP A 42 -53.91 36.96 -14.77
C ASP A 42 -53.43 36.32 -13.44
N THR A 43 -54.15 35.32 -12.93
CA THR A 43 -53.83 34.50 -11.76
C THR A 43 -52.89 33.33 -12.02
N ASP A 44 -52.84 32.76 -13.23
CA ASP A 44 -52.02 31.57 -13.51
C ASP A 44 -50.55 31.90 -13.78
N VAL A 45 -50.27 33.10 -14.32
CA VAL A 45 -48.89 33.63 -14.41
C VAL A 45 -48.29 33.74 -13.02
N ALA A 46 -49.06 34.18 -12.00
CA ALA A 46 -48.59 34.25 -10.63
C ALA A 46 -48.30 32.87 -10.01
N ARG A 47 -49.09 31.84 -10.35
CA ARG A 47 -48.90 30.47 -9.86
C ARG A 47 -47.74 29.75 -10.54
N GLU A 48 -47.59 29.86 -11.85
CA GLU A 48 -46.42 29.34 -12.58
C GLU A 48 -45.15 30.08 -12.19
N LEU A 49 -45.20 31.41 -12.07
CA LEU A 49 -44.07 32.22 -11.59
C LEU A 49 -43.69 31.81 -10.17
N ALA A 50 -44.65 31.57 -9.27
CA ALA A 50 -44.37 31.09 -7.93
C ALA A 50 -43.77 29.66 -7.90
N GLY A 51 -44.13 28.81 -8.86
CA GLY A 51 -43.53 27.48 -9.05
C GLY A 51 -42.09 27.57 -9.59
N TYR A 52 -41.88 28.40 -10.61
CA TYR A 52 -40.56 28.67 -11.18
C TYR A 52 -39.62 29.31 -10.16
N LEU A 53 -40.10 30.27 -9.37
CA LEU A 53 -39.34 30.91 -8.29
C LEU A 53 -38.96 29.92 -7.20
N ARG A 54 -39.85 28.99 -6.83
CA ARG A 54 -39.55 27.92 -5.87
C ARG A 54 -38.49 26.96 -6.40
N HIS A 55 -38.65 26.48 -7.63
CA HIS A 55 -37.68 25.60 -8.26
C HIS A 55 -36.32 26.28 -8.45
N ALA A 56 -36.31 27.55 -8.88
CA ALA A 56 -35.09 28.34 -8.99
C ALA A 56 -34.43 28.55 -7.63
N HIS A 57 -35.21 28.78 -6.57
CA HIS A 57 -34.71 28.91 -5.20
C HIS A 57 -34.10 27.59 -4.68
N GLU A 58 -34.80 26.47 -4.84
CA GLU A 58 -34.30 25.14 -4.44
C GLU A 58 -33.02 24.76 -5.21
N GLN A 59 -32.99 25.00 -6.52
CA GLN A 59 -31.79 24.75 -7.32
C GLN A 59 -30.63 25.64 -6.90
N ASN A 60 -30.89 26.91 -6.57
CA ASN A 60 -29.87 27.83 -6.08
C ASN A 60 -29.31 27.39 -4.72
N LEU A 61 -30.17 26.90 -3.81
CA LEU A 61 -29.73 26.34 -2.53
C LEU A 61 -28.83 25.12 -2.74
N ILE A 62 -29.20 24.20 -3.62
CA ILE A 62 -28.40 23.00 -3.93
C ILE A 62 -27.02 23.41 -4.48
N LEU A 63 -26.99 24.33 -5.46
CA LEU A 63 -25.75 24.83 -6.05
C LEU A 63 -24.87 25.53 -5.01
N THR A 64 -25.47 26.30 -4.11
CA THR A 64 -24.74 27.00 -3.03
C THR A 64 -24.14 26.00 -2.04
N ILE A 65 -24.86 24.93 -1.70
CA ILE A 65 -24.37 23.87 -0.81
C ILE A 65 -23.25 23.08 -1.49
N GLU A 66 -23.42 22.71 -2.75
CA GLU A 66 -22.43 21.96 -3.51
C GLU A 66 -21.15 22.78 -3.71
N GLU A 67 -21.28 24.06 -4.04
CA GLU A 67 -20.17 24.99 -4.15
C GLU A 67 -19.49 25.21 -2.79
N GLY A 68 -20.26 25.35 -1.71
CA GLY A 68 -19.73 25.43 -0.35
C GLY A 68 -18.94 24.18 0.05
N ARG A 69 -19.42 22.99 -0.31
CA ARG A 69 -18.74 21.70 -0.09
C ARG A 69 -17.45 21.61 -0.90
N ARG A 70 -17.50 22.01 -2.17
CA ARG A 70 -16.33 22.02 -3.07
C ARG A 70 -15.25 22.96 -2.55
N GLN A 71 -15.63 24.18 -2.17
CA GLN A 71 -14.74 25.19 -1.59
C GLN A 71 -14.12 24.72 -0.27
N THR A 72 -14.91 24.17 0.65
CA THR A 72 -14.38 23.65 1.92
C THR A 72 -13.43 22.48 1.72
N GLN A 73 -13.72 21.57 0.80
CA GLN A 73 -12.82 20.46 0.46
C GLN A 73 -11.49 20.99 -0.09
N GLU A 74 -11.52 21.89 -1.06
CA GLU A 74 -10.31 22.51 -1.63
C GLU A 74 -9.51 23.26 -0.54
N GLN A 75 -10.18 23.97 0.36
CA GLN A 75 -9.53 24.71 1.42
C GLN A 75 -8.91 23.81 2.50
N LEU A 76 -9.53 22.67 2.81
CA LEU A 76 -8.93 21.64 3.66
C LEU A 76 -7.66 21.08 3.03
N TYR A 77 -7.68 20.73 1.74
CA TYR A 77 -6.49 20.25 1.05
C TYR A 77 -5.36 21.28 1.03
N ARG A 78 -5.66 22.55 0.71
CA ARG A 78 -4.68 23.64 0.77
C ARG A 78 -4.09 23.81 2.17
N THR A 79 -4.93 23.80 3.20
CA THR A 79 -4.48 23.98 4.60
C THR A 79 -3.60 22.82 5.06
N LEU A 80 -3.95 21.58 4.67
CA LEU A 80 -3.14 20.40 4.95
C LEU A 80 -1.80 20.44 4.24
N GLU A 81 -1.77 20.83 2.97
CA GLU A 81 -0.53 20.96 2.20
C GLU A 81 0.36 22.06 2.77
N GLU A 82 -0.21 23.21 3.13
CA GLU A 82 0.52 24.29 3.80
C GLU A 82 1.09 23.86 5.15
N ARG A 83 0.31 23.14 5.98
CA ARG A 83 0.81 22.59 7.25
C ARG A 83 1.90 21.57 7.02
N SER A 84 1.70 20.64 6.10
CA SER A 84 2.69 19.62 5.74
C SER A 84 3.98 20.25 5.24
N ARG A 85 3.88 21.29 4.39
CA ARG A 85 5.03 22.06 3.89
C ARG A 85 5.73 22.79 5.02
N ARG A 86 5.01 23.47 5.92
CA ARG A 86 5.60 24.15 7.09
C ARG A 86 6.27 23.18 8.04
N ASP A 87 5.65 22.04 8.33
CA ASP A 87 6.23 21.00 9.17
C ASP A 87 7.48 20.38 8.51
N TRP A 88 7.45 20.20 7.19
CA TRP A 88 8.60 19.77 6.41
C TRP A 88 9.72 20.81 6.44
N GLU A 89 9.44 22.09 6.22
CA GLU A 89 10.42 23.17 6.30
C GLU A 89 10.99 23.31 7.71
N ALA A 90 10.18 23.15 8.75
CA ALA A 90 10.64 23.18 10.14
C ALA A 90 11.52 21.97 10.48
N LYS A 91 11.18 20.77 9.99
CA LYS A 91 12.03 19.57 10.14
C LYS A 91 13.31 19.71 9.33
N LYS A 92 13.22 20.16 8.08
CA LYS A 92 14.36 20.43 7.20
C LYS A 92 15.27 21.46 7.85
N LYS A 93 14.73 22.57 8.37
CA LYS A 93 15.51 23.59 9.07
C LYS A 93 16.15 23.05 10.33
N ARG A 94 15.46 22.25 11.16
CA ARG A 94 16.08 21.57 12.30
C ARG A 94 17.22 20.65 11.88
N VAL A 95 17.00 19.81 10.88
CA VAL A 95 18.03 18.93 10.32
C VAL A 95 19.18 19.75 9.74
N PHE A 96 18.92 20.86 9.05
CA PHE A 96 19.94 21.75 8.50
C PHE A 96 20.64 22.59 9.57
N ASP A 97 20.01 22.94 10.67
CA ASP A 97 20.67 23.61 11.81
C ASP A 97 21.54 22.59 12.55
N GLU A 98 21.11 21.32 12.62
CA GLU A 98 21.89 20.18 13.11
C GLU A 98 23.04 19.79 12.16
N LEU A 99 22.91 20.03 10.85
CA LEU A 99 23.83 19.59 9.79
C LEU A 99 24.73 20.72 9.23
N GLY A 100 24.27 21.96 9.26
CA GLY A 100 24.70 23.09 8.42
C GLY A 100 25.58 24.12 9.13
N GLY A 101 26.07 23.83 10.33
CA GLY A 101 27.02 24.69 11.04
C GLY A 101 28.38 24.91 10.35
N ARG A 102 28.63 24.34 9.16
CA ARG A 102 29.89 24.55 8.39
C ARG A 102 29.70 24.51 6.87
N VAL A 103 28.89 25.43 6.33
CA VAL A 103 29.07 25.85 4.94
C VAL A 103 29.04 27.38 4.89
N GLY A 104 30.22 27.99 4.80
CA GLY A 104 30.35 29.42 4.52
C GLY A 104 31.50 30.11 5.25
N GLY A 105 32.67 30.12 4.62
CA GLY A 105 33.61 31.24 4.51
C GLY A 105 34.00 32.05 5.75
N ASP A 106 35.30 32.01 6.03
CA ASP A 106 36.09 32.92 6.85
C ASP A 106 35.50 34.33 7.03
N ASN A 107 35.19 34.70 8.27
CA ASN A 107 35.13 36.09 8.70
C ASN A 107 35.55 36.19 10.16
N LYS A 108 36.87 36.31 10.34
CA LYS A 108 37.59 36.48 11.62
C LYS A 108 37.15 37.72 12.43
N ALA A 109 36.28 38.56 11.88
CA ALA A 109 35.79 39.80 12.49
C ALA A 109 34.59 39.62 13.46
N MET A 110 33.89 38.47 13.47
CA MET A 110 32.81 38.23 14.44
C MET A 110 33.30 37.53 15.74
N ALA A 111 34.57 37.11 15.77
CA ALA A 111 35.16 36.39 16.89
C ALA A 111 35.41 37.27 18.14
N GLU A 112 35.57 38.59 17.97
CA GLU A 112 35.79 39.50 19.10
C GLU A 112 34.48 39.94 19.78
N LEU A 113 33.34 39.98 19.07
CA LEU A 113 32.08 40.47 19.64
C LEU A 113 31.34 39.42 20.50
N LYS A 114 31.67 38.13 20.39
CA LYS A 114 31.05 37.05 21.17
C LYS A 114 31.75 36.71 22.49
N LYS A 115 32.80 37.44 22.87
CA LYS A 115 33.50 37.21 24.15
C LYS A 115 32.72 37.67 25.39
N SER A 116 31.57 38.34 25.21
CA SER A 116 30.76 38.90 26.31
C SER A 116 29.44 38.17 26.61
N PHE A 117 29.06 37.13 25.86
CA PHE A 117 27.88 36.31 26.21
C PHE A 117 28.29 34.86 26.47
N HIS A 118 28.45 34.56 27.76
CA HIS A 118 28.66 33.22 28.29
C HIS A 118 27.49 32.30 27.92
N SER A 119 27.58 31.67 26.75
CA SER A 119 26.91 30.42 26.45
C SER A 119 27.96 29.47 25.91
N LYS A 120 28.19 28.36 26.63
CA LYS A 120 29.05 27.28 26.16
C LYS A 120 28.54 26.86 24.77
N PRO A 121 29.32 26.96 23.69
CA PRO A 121 28.94 26.30 22.46
C PRO A 121 29.00 24.80 22.75
N SER A 122 27.83 24.16 22.80
CA SER A 122 27.74 22.71 22.69
C SER A 122 28.42 22.35 21.37
N VAL A 123 29.56 21.66 21.46
CA VAL A 123 30.27 21.15 20.31
C VAL A 123 29.37 20.07 19.71
N ALA A 124 28.63 20.43 18.65
CA ALA A 124 27.88 19.47 17.86
C ALA A 124 28.87 18.41 17.33
N PRO A 125 28.56 17.10 17.46
CA PRO A 125 29.44 16.07 16.98
C PRO A 125 29.55 16.18 15.46
N SER A 126 30.78 16.29 14.97
CA SER A 126 31.12 16.15 13.55
C SER A 126 30.53 14.83 13.03
N LEU A 127 29.76 14.88 11.93
CA LEU A 127 29.34 13.66 11.24
C LEU A 127 30.58 12.89 10.81
N THR A 128 30.73 11.69 11.35
CA THR A 128 31.84 10.81 11.00
C THR A 128 31.84 10.56 9.49
N LEU A 129 33.02 10.39 8.90
CA LEU A 129 33.16 10.03 7.48
C LEU A 129 32.33 8.79 7.12
N GLN A 130 32.20 7.86 8.08
CA GLN A 130 31.31 6.70 7.99
C GLN A 130 29.84 7.10 7.83
N MET A 131 29.33 8.04 8.62
CA MET A 131 27.94 8.51 8.47
C MET A 131 27.70 9.19 7.12
N GLN A 132 28.68 9.95 6.62
CA GLN A 132 28.60 10.61 5.31
C GLN A 132 28.55 9.58 4.16
N SER A 133 29.40 8.55 4.23
CA SER A 133 29.36 7.43 3.26
C SER A 133 28.01 6.72 3.26
N ARG A 134 27.45 6.43 4.44
CA ARG A 134 26.11 5.82 4.57
C ARG A 134 25.04 6.71 3.94
N MET A 135 25.11 8.01 4.18
CA MET A 135 24.16 8.98 3.62
C MET A 135 24.18 8.97 2.10
N MET A 136 25.35 8.91 1.46
CA MET A 136 25.46 8.86 -0.01
C MET A 136 24.82 7.59 -0.61
N ILE A 137 24.92 6.44 0.06
CA ILE A 137 24.32 5.19 -0.42
C ILE A 137 22.79 5.30 -0.42
N TYR A 138 22.19 5.81 0.65
CA TYR A 138 20.74 6.04 0.72
C TYR A 138 20.28 7.16 -0.22
N ASP A 139 21.07 8.21 -0.39
CA ASP A 139 20.77 9.32 -1.31
C ASP A 139 20.62 8.84 -2.76
N ARG A 140 21.49 7.92 -3.21
CA ARG A 140 21.38 7.30 -4.54
C ARG A 140 20.03 6.59 -4.75
N VAL A 141 19.56 5.87 -3.73
CA VAL A 141 18.26 5.18 -3.76
C VAL A 141 17.12 6.20 -3.84
N MET A 142 17.17 7.26 -3.02
CA MET A 142 16.13 8.30 -3.02
C MET A 142 16.10 9.10 -4.33
N THR A 143 17.26 9.42 -4.88
CA THR A 143 17.37 10.08 -6.20
C THR A 143 16.76 9.21 -7.29
N SER A 144 17.03 7.90 -7.28
CA SER A 144 16.45 6.96 -8.24
C SER A 144 14.93 6.84 -8.08
N LEU A 145 14.42 6.79 -6.84
CA LEU A 145 12.98 6.79 -6.54
C LEU A 145 12.30 8.05 -7.06
N ASN A 146 12.87 9.22 -6.77
CA ASN A 146 12.31 10.49 -7.21
C ASN A 146 12.30 10.60 -8.74
N ALA A 147 13.38 10.17 -9.40
CA ALA A 147 13.43 10.12 -10.86
C ALA A 147 12.38 9.18 -11.44
N ALA A 148 12.13 8.02 -10.80
CA ALA A 148 11.08 7.09 -11.23
C ALA A 148 9.67 7.67 -11.05
N ARG A 149 9.42 8.38 -9.94
CA ARG A 149 8.14 9.07 -9.67
C ARG A 149 7.87 10.19 -10.67
N LEU A 150 8.88 11.00 -10.99
CA LEU A 150 8.76 12.06 -12.00
C LEU A 150 8.45 11.50 -13.40
N ARG A 151 8.93 10.29 -13.71
CA ARG A 151 8.59 9.58 -14.95
C ARG A 151 7.26 8.82 -14.90
N GLY A 152 6.57 8.80 -13.75
CA GLY A 152 5.36 8.00 -13.55
C GLY A 152 5.60 6.49 -13.61
N THR A 153 6.84 6.03 -13.39
CA THR A 153 7.22 4.60 -13.40
C THR A 153 7.25 4.04 -11.98
N SER A 154 6.86 2.78 -11.78
CA SER A 154 6.99 2.11 -10.49
C SER A 154 8.46 1.88 -10.11
N TYR A 155 8.75 1.83 -8.82
CA TYR A 155 10.11 1.62 -8.30
C TYR A 155 10.07 0.70 -7.06
N PRO A 156 10.83 -0.41 -7.05
CA PRO A 156 10.87 -1.34 -5.92
C PRO A 156 11.78 -0.77 -4.82
N ILE A 157 11.22 0.13 -4.01
CA ILE A 157 11.97 0.87 -2.99
C ILE A 157 12.43 -0.03 -1.85
N VAL A 158 11.63 -1.03 -1.46
CA VAL A 158 11.96 -1.89 -0.33
C VAL A 158 13.20 -2.73 -0.66
N HIS A 159 13.28 -3.29 -1.87
CA HIS A 159 14.46 -4.03 -2.32
C HIS A 159 15.68 -3.14 -2.55
N ALA A 160 15.49 -1.91 -3.03
CA ALA A 160 16.58 -0.95 -3.16
C ALA A 160 17.17 -0.57 -1.80
N LEU A 161 16.31 -0.30 -0.81
CA LEU A 161 16.74 0.00 0.56
C LEU A 161 17.33 -1.22 1.26
N ALA A 162 16.83 -2.44 1.01
CA ALA A 162 17.41 -3.67 1.54
C ALA A 162 18.87 -3.84 1.09
N ARG A 163 19.16 -3.60 -0.19
CA ARG A 163 20.52 -3.65 -0.74
C ARG A 163 21.41 -2.56 -0.16
N ALA A 164 20.93 -1.32 -0.11
CA ALA A 164 21.65 -0.22 0.54
C ALA A 164 21.96 -0.51 2.01
N ALA A 165 21.00 -1.08 2.75
CA ALA A 165 21.19 -1.46 4.15
C ALA A 165 22.23 -2.58 4.31
N TYR A 166 22.26 -3.53 3.37
CA TYR A 166 23.28 -4.59 3.35
C TYR A 166 24.68 -4.04 3.06
N GLU A 167 24.83 -3.15 2.08
CA GLU A 167 26.11 -2.49 1.75
C GLU A 167 26.66 -1.68 2.94
N VAL A 168 25.75 -1.10 3.71
CA VAL A 168 26.05 -0.28 4.88
C VAL A 168 26.24 -1.12 6.16
N ALA A 169 25.94 -2.42 6.12
CA ALA A 169 25.92 -3.26 7.30
C ALA A 169 27.34 -3.55 7.82
N THR A 170 27.73 -2.86 8.89
CA THR A 170 29.03 -3.04 9.57
C THR A 170 28.89 -3.74 10.92
N ASP A 171 27.68 -3.78 11.48
CA ASP A 171 27.39 -4.24 12.83
C ASP A 171 26.09 -5.06 12.88
N PRO A 172 25.90 -5.94 13.88
CA PRO A 172 24.69 -6.79 13.95
C PRO A 172 23.37 -6.01 13.96
N ARG A 173 23.37 -4.76 14.48
CA ARG A 173 22.20 -3.88 14.47
C ARG A 173 21.87 -3.36 13.07
N SER A 174 22.87 -3.06 12.23
CA SER A 174 22.62 -2.72 10.82
C SER A 174 22.21 -3.94 9.99
N ALA A 175 22.68 -5.14 10.35
CA ALA A 175 22.17 -6.39 9.76
C ALA A 175 20.68 -6.65 10.11
N GLN A 176 20.19 -6.17 11.25
CA GLN A 176 18.75 -6.22 11.56
C GLN A 176 17.91 -5.34 10.61
N MET A 177 18.48 -4.24 10.10
CA MET A 177 17.76 -3.35 9.18
C MET A 177 17.48 -4.04 7.83
N SER A 178 18.44 -4.79 7.29
CA SER A 178 18.20 -5.56 6.06
C SER A 178 17.12 -6.63 6.25
N GLN A 179 17.06 -7.25 7.42
CA GLN A 179 15.99 -8.18 7.80
C GLN A 179 14.62 -7.50 7.87
N ASN A 180 14.54 -6.29 8.45
CA ASN A 180 13.30 -5.52 8.46
C ASN A 180 12.80 -5.22 7.04
N PHE A 181 13.70 -4.87 6.12
CA PHE A 181 13.33 -4.67 4.72
C PHE A 181 12.90 -5.97 4.04
N HIS A 182 13.52 -7.11 4.36
CA HIS A 182 13.07 -8.41 3.86
C HIS A 182 11.64 -8.74 4.32
N VAL A 183 11.33 -8.53 5.61
CA VAL A 183 9.96 -8.69 6.14
C VAL A 183 8.98 -7.77 5.42
N LEU A 184 9.35 -6.49 5.24
CA LEU A 184 8.51 -5.55 4.51
C LEU A 184 8.27 -5.98 3.07
N ALA A 185 9.28 -6.52 2.37
CA ALA A 185 9.15 -7.00 1.00
C ALA A 185 8.13 -8.15 0.90
N LYS A 186 8.14 -9.08 1.86
CA LYS A 186 7.16 -10.18 1.93
C LYS A 186 5.76 -9.69 2.26
N ILE A 187 5.63 -8.71 3.15
CA ILE A 187 4.34 -8.09 3.47
C ILE A 187 3.77 -7.36 2.26
N THR A 188 4.56 -6.54 1.57
CA THR A 188 4.07 -5.71 0.46
C THR A 188 3.89 -6.50 -0.83
N GLY A 189 4.52 -7.67 -0.96
CA GLY A 189 4.57 -8.45 -2.19
C GLY A 189 5.28 -7.70 -3.32
N GLU A 190 6.22 -6.82 -2.97
CA GLU A 190 6.99 -6.06 -3.94
C GLU A 190 7.91 -7.03 -4.74
N PRO A 191 7.94 -6.95 -6.08
CA PRO A 191 8.88 -7.75 -6.86
C PRO A 191 10.31 -7.22 -6.71
N PRO A 192 11.34 -8.09 -6.74
CA PRO A 192 12.73 -7.67 -6.58
C PRO A 192 13.26 -6.82 -7.75
N ALA A 193 12.68 -6.99 -8.93
CA ALA A 193 12.94 -6.19 -10.11
C ALA A 193 11.67 -6.03 -10.93
N LEU A 194 11.55 -4.89 -11.61
CA LEU A 194 10.50 -4.65 -12.58
C LEU A 194 10.98 -5.05 -13.97
N PRO A 195 10.12 -5.61 -14.83
CA PRO A 195 10.50 -5.93 -16.20
C PRO A 195 10.93 -4.66 -16.98
N PRO A 196 11.89 -4.76 -17.91
CA PRO A 196 12.32 -3.65 -18.74
C PRO A 196 11.17 -3.01 -19.53
N THR A 197 11.14 -1.69 -19.57
CA THR A 197 10.08 -0.85 -20.18
C THR A 197 10.14 -0.77 -21.72
N GLU A 198 10.68 -1.79 -22.39
CA GLU A 198 10.91 -1.76 -23.85
C GLU A 198 9.62 -1.62 -24.68
N HIS A 199 8.46 -1.99 -24.11
CA HIS A 199 7.13 -1.84 -24.73
C HIS A 199 6.27 -0.82 -23.96
N ALA A 200 6.76 0.42 -23.87
CA ALA A 200 6.23 1.50 -23.04
C ALA A 200 4.74 1.83 -23.28
N SER A 201 4.19 1.63 -24.47
CA SER A 201 2.81 2.06 -24.78
C SER A 201 1.71 1.15 -24.20
N ALA A 202 1.96 -0.15 -24.02
CA ALA A 202 0.95 -1.09 -23.53
C ALA A 202 1.05 -1.37 -22.01
N HIS A 203 2.24 -1.22 -21.42
CA HIS A 203 2.48 -1.57 -20.01
C HIS A 203 2.31 -0.41 -19.03
N ILE A 204 2.32 0.86 -19.45
CA ILE A 204 2.07 2.00 -18.53
C ILE A 204 0.66 1.92 -17.93
N LEU A 205 -0.32 1.40 -18.69
CA LEU A 205 -1.70 1.22 -18.23
C LEU A 205 -1.88 0.02 -17.28
N ASN A 206 -0.96 -0.94 -17.31
CA ASN A 206 -1.07 -2.21 -16.57
C ASN A 206 -0.01 -2.38 -15.47
N ALA A 207 0.95 -1.46 -15.34
CA ALA A 207 1.96 -1.52 -14.31
C ALA A 207 1.32 -1.19 -12.94
N PRO A 208 1.32 -2.12 -11.97
CA PRO A 208 0.75 -1.85 -10.67
C PRO A 208 1.49 -0.67 -10.02
N THR A 209 0.76 0.37 -9.68
CA THR A 209 1.29 1.51 -8.93
C THR A 209 1.64 1.05 -7.53
N LEU A 210 2.94 0.98 -7.25
CA LEU A 210 3.44 0.68 -5.90
C LEU A 210 3.24 1.87 -4.96
N GLU A 211 3.17 3.07 -5.52
CA GLU A 211 3.00 4.29 -4.75
C GLU A 211 1.65 4.31 -4.03
N ARG A 212 1.70 4.44 -2.70
CA ARG A 212 0.54 4.60 -1.82
C ARG A 212 -0.53 3.51 -1.96
N LYS A 213 -0.20 2.35 -2.54
CA LYS A 213 -1.11 1.22 -2.77
C LYS A 213 -1.97 0.85 -1.56
N TYR A 214 -1.38 0.89 -0.36
CA TYR A 214 -2.03 0.50 0.90
C TYR A 214 -2.54 1.68 1.73
N ALA A 215 -2.33 2.94 1.30
CA ALA A 215 -2.55 4.12 2.13
C ALA A 215 -4.03 4.30 2.53
N CYS A 216 -4.96 4.12 1.58
CA CYS A 216 -6.40 4.27 1.85
C CYS A 216 -6.90 3.22 2.85
N VAL A 217 -6.53 1.96 2.66
CA VAL A 217 -6.94 0.85 3.52
C VAL A 217 -6.29 0.93 4.91
N TYR A 218 -5.03 1.38 4.98
CA TYR A 218 -4.30 1.47 6.25
C TYR A 218 -4.78 2.63 7.13
N LEU A 219 -5.13 3.78 6.52
CA LEU A 219 -5.57 4.98 7.24
C LEU A 219 -7.10 5.07 7.40
N GLY A 220 -7.85 4.21 6.70
CA GLY A 220 -9.31 4.17 6.71
C GLY A 220 -9.89 3.40 7.91
N ASN A 221 -11.18 3.05 7.80
CA ASN A 221 -11.88 2.28 8.83
C ASN A 221 -11.33 0.85 8.92
N GLN A 222 -10.99 0.40 10.14
CA GLN A 222 -10.41 -0.92 10.40
C GLN A 222 -11.41 -2.09 10.34
N GLU A 223 -12.71 -1.79 10.39
CA GLU A 223 -13.79 -2.77 10.32
C GLU A 223 -14.08 -3.24 8.89
N THR A 224 -13.55 -2.54 7.88
CA THR A 224 -13.75 -2.88 6.47
C THR A 224 -13.09 -4.23 6.12
N ARG A 225 -13.72 -4.97 5.19
CA ARG A 225 -13.19 -6.23 4.64
C ARG A 225 -11.76 -6.08 4.09
N GLU A 226 -11.46 -4.95 3.47
CA GLU A 226 -10.14 -4.61 2.92
C GLU A 226 -9.09 -4.46 4.02
N ALA A 227 -9.43 -3.83 5.15
CA ALA A 227 -8.52 -3.70 6.29
C ALA A 227 -8.25 -5.08 6.92
N ALA A 228 -9.26 -5.95 6.99
CA ALA A 228 -9.07 -7.34 7.41
C ALA A 228 -8.17 -8.13 6.43
N ALA A 229 -8.31 -7.91 5.13
CA ALA A 229 -7.43 -8.51 4.12
C ALA A 229 -5.98 -8.02 4.26
N LEU A 230 -5.76 -6.73 4.50
CA LEU A 230 -4.44 -6.16 4.74
C LEU A 230 -3.79 -6.75 6.00
N ARG A 231 -4.54 -6.93 7.09
CA ARG A 231 -4.02 -7.61 8.31
C ARG A 231 -3.59 -9.04 8.02
N ARG A 232 -4.39 -9.82 7.28
CA ARG A 232 -4.02 -11.17 6.85
C ARG A 232 -2.77 -11.17 5.99
N GLN A 233 -2.65 -10.20 5.07
CA GLN A 233 -1.46 -10.03 4.25
C GLN A 233 -0.22 -9.74 5.10
N ILE A 234 -0.33 -8.85 6.09
CA ILE A 234 0.77 -8.56 7.04
C ILE A 234 1.17 -9.82 7.80
N THR A 235 0.21 -10.55 8.39
CA THR A 235 0.50 -11.77 9.14
C THR A 235 1.14 -12.85 8.27
N ASN A 236 0.63 -13.05 7.05
CA ASN A 236 1.17 -14.04 6.12
C ASN A 236 2.58 -13.68 5.64
N GLY A 237 2.79 -12.42 5.24
CA GLY A 237 4.11 -11.95 4.80
C GLY A 237 5.15 -12.00 5.92
N ALA A 238 4.78 -11.61 7.14
CA ALA A 238 5.65 -11.72 8.31
C ALA A 238 5.99 -13.18 8.64
N ARG A 239 4.99 -14.08 8.61
CA ARG A 239 5.20 -15.52 8.81
C ARG A 239 6.19 -16.09 7.78
N GLN A 240 5.97 -15.82 6.49
CA GLN A 240 6.84 -16.30 5.42
C GLN A 240 8.28 -15.78 5.58
N ALA A 241 8.46 -14.50 5.91
CA ALA A 241 9.79 -13.93 6.15
C ALA A 241 10.51 -14.63 7.31
N LEU A 242 9.80 -14.94 8.40
CA LEU A 242 10.37 -15.64 9.56
C LEU A 242 10.68 -17.12 9.28
N GLU A 243 9.92 -17.76 8.38
CA GLU A 243 10.17 -19.12 7.89
C GLU A 243 11.46 -19.14 7.06
N GLU A 244 11.58 -18.24 6.07
CA GLU A 244 12.78 -18.09 5.24
C GLU A 244 14.01 -17.70 6.07
N GLN A 245 13.87 -16.78 7.02
CA GLN A 245 14.96 -16.41 7.94
C GLN A 245 15.48 -17.61 8.73
N TYR A 246 14.58 -18.49 9.18
CA TYR A 246 15.00 -19.67 9.93
C TYR A 246 15.61 -20.74 9.03
N TRP A 247 15.13 -20.84 7.79
CA TRP A 247 15.76 -21.69 6.77
C TRP A 247 17.22 -21.30 6.53
N ASP A 248 17.53 -20.01 6.41
CA ASP A 248 18.92 -19.54 6.30
C ASP A 248 19.77 -19.94 7.51
N VAL A 249 19.21 -19.88 8.72
CA VAL A 249 19.90 -20.32 9.95
C VAL A 249 20.17 -21.82 9.91
N LEU A 250 19.19 -22.61 9.46
CA LEU A 250 19.32 -24.05 9.30
C LEU A 250 20.44 -24.39 8.31
N GLU A 251 20.45 -23.76 7.14
CA GLU A 251 21.48 -24.00 6.11
C GLU A 251 22.88 -23.59 6.58
N ARG A 252 23.01 -22.42 7.23
CA ARG A 252 24.29 -21.99 7.81
C ARG A 252 24.80 -22.93 8.89
N THR A 253 23.90 -23.47 9.71
CA THR A 253 24.26 -24.44 10.77
C THR A 253 24.82 -25.72 10.15
N ILE A 254 24.17 -26.27 9.12
CA ILE A 254 24.64 -27.45 8.39
C ILE A 254 26.01 -27.17 7.75
N GLN A 255 26.16 -26.02 7.07
CA GLN A 255 27.41 -25.64 6.42
C GLN A 255 28.56 -25.42 7.41
N SER A 256 28.27 -24.96 8.63
CA SER A 256 29.29 -24.77 9.66
C SER A 256 29.87 -26.07 10.20
N ARG A 257 29.12 -27.19 10.16
CA ARG A 257 29.52 -28.50 10.69
C ARG A 257 29.13 -29.63 9.73
N PRO A 258 29.77 -29.72 8.55
CA PRO A 258 29.37 -30.66 7.51
C PRO A 258 29.57 -32.13 7.92
N ASN A 259 30.61 -32.41 8.72
CA ASN A 259 30.93 -33.76 9.18
C ASN A 259 29.86 -34.30 10.14
N GLU A 260 29.38 -33.47 11.07
CA GLU A 260 28.30 -33.82 12.01
C GLU A 260 26.95 -33.91 11.30
N ALA A 261 26.73 -33.07 10.28
CA ALA A 261 25.47 -33.00 9.57
C ALA A 261 25.15 -34.25 8.76
N GLN A 262 26.16 -35.01 8.32
CA GLN A 262 26.00 -36.24 7.55
C GLN A 262 24.94 -36.11 6.43
N LEU A 263 24.96 -34.98 5.71
CA LEU A 263 23.94 -34.65 4.72
C LEU A 263 23.90 -35.69 3.60
N GLY A 264 25.05 -36.25 3.22
CA GLY A 264 25.15 -37.20 2.11
C GLY A 264 24.88 -36.53 0.76
N GLY A 265 24.35 -37.28 -0.21
CA GLY A 265 24.10 -36.81 -1.57
C GLY A 265 22.66 -36.39 -1.89
N ASP A 266 21.71 -36.52 -0.95
CA ASP A 266 20.31 -36.17 -1.17
C ASP A 266 20.04 -34.69 -0.79
N PRO A 267 19.69 -33.81 -1.73
CA PRO A 267 19.40 -32.39 -1.45
C PRO A 267 17.99 -32.13 -0.91
N SER A 268 17.18 -33.16 -0.63
CA SER A 268 15.80 -33.02 -0.14
C SER A 268 15.68 -32.16 1.13
N ILE A 269 14.59 -31.40 1.22
CA ILE A 269 14.25 -30.56 2.39
C ILE A 269 14.21 -31.41 3.65
N ALA A 270 13.56 -32.58 3.58
CA ALA A 270 13.49 -33.51 4.69
C ALA A 270 14.88 -33.98 5.16
N ASN A 271 15.79 -34.19 4.21
CA ASN A 271 17.15 -34.59 4.51
C ASN A 271 17.98 -33.44 5.11
N LYS A 272 17.78 -32.20 4.64
CA LYS A 272 18.35 -31.00 5.27
C LYS A 272 17.87 -30.83 6.72
N VAL A 273 16.57 -31.00 6.98
CA VAL A 273 16.04 -30.95 8.36
C VAL A 273 16.61 -32.07 9.23
N ARG A 274 16.72 -33.29 8.69
CA ARG A 274 17.41 -34.40 9.38
C ARG A 274 18.84 -33.99 9.73
N ALA A 275 19.63 -33.55 8.75
CA ALA A 275 21.01 -33.14 8.95
C ALA A 275 21.15 -32.05 10.03
N PHE A 276 20.25 -31.07 10.02
CA PHE A 276 20.20 -30.03 11.06
C PHE A 276 19.93 -30.60 12.46
N LEU A 277 19.00 -31.55 12.59
CA LEU A 277 18.73 -32.22 13.86
C LEU A 277 19.94 -32.99 14.38
N PHE A 278 20.69 -33.65 13.49
CA PHE A 278 21.94 -34.33 13.85
C PHE A 278 22.96 -33.33 14.42
N VAL A 279 23.24 -32.22 13.72
CA VAL A 279 24.20 -31.20 14.22
C VAL A 279 23.81 -30.62 15.58
N ARG A 280 22.50 -30.49 15.84
CA ARG A 280 22.01 -29.76 17.01
C ARG A 280 21.80 -30.66 18.23
N TYR A 281 21.23 -31.84 18.03
CA TYR A 281 20.70 -32.70 19.09
C TYR A 281 21.36 -34.09 19.15
N TYR A 282 22.23 -34.44 18.20
CA TYR A 282 22.96 -35.70 18.22
C TYR A 282 24.43 -35.44 18.59
N LYS A 283 24.84 -35.88 19.78
CA LYS A 283 26.20 -35.65 20.30
C LYS A 283 26.76 -36.94 20.86
N ASN A 284 28.04 -37.21 20.60
CA ASN A 284 28.76 -38.37 21.12
C ASN A 284 28.10 -39.73 20.82
N GLY A 285 27.30 -39.83 19.75
CA GLY A 285 26.61 -41.07 19.38
C GLY A 285 25.22 -41.26 20.03
N GLU A 286 24.73 -40.27 20.78
CA GLU A 286 23.43 -40.32 21.43
C GLU A 286 22.58 -39.09 21.10
N TRP A 287 21.26 -39.27 21.10
CA TRP A 287 20.31 -38.16 21.02
C TRP A 287 20.16 -37.51 22.38
N GLU A 288 20.01 -36.19 22.40
CA GLU A 288 19.68 -35.46 23.63
C GLU A 288 18.40 -36.02 24.27
N GLU A 289 18.42 -36.24 25.59
CA GLU A 289 17.37 -36.93 26.36
C GLU A 289 15.96 -36.35 26.18
N ARG A 290 15.87 -35.08 25.80
CA ARG A 290 14.60 -34.35 25.58
C ARG A 290 13.94 -34.68 24.24
N ILE A 291 14.61 -35.42 23.36
CA ILE A 291 14.11 -35.77 22.03
C ILE A 291 13.47 -37.15 22.07
N GLU A 292 12.14 -37.19 21.90
CA GLU A 292 11.42 -38.44 21.76
C GLU A 292 11.74 -39.12 20.43
N LEU A 293 12.15 -40.39 20.51
CA LEU A 293 12.46 -41.23 19.35
C LEU A 293 11.33 -42.21 19.10
N VAL A 294 10.79 -42.20 17.88
CA VAL A 294 9.80 -43.17 17.40
C VAL A 294 10.48 -43.99 16.32
N ALA A 295 10.57 -45.32 16.52
CA ALA A 295 11.31 -46.22 15.64
C ALA A 295 12.77 -45.77 15.36
N GLY A 296 13.43 -45.19 16.37
CA GLY A 296 14.80 -44.69 16.26
C GLY A 296 14.95 -43.35 15.52
N GLN A 297 13.85 -42.66 15.20
CA GLN A 297 13.86 -41.37 14.52
C GLN A 297 13.19 -40.26 15.36
N PRO A 298 13.73 -39.03 15.34
CA PRO A 298 13.14 -37.89 16.06
C PRO A 298 11.98 -37.27 15.25
N LEU A 299 10.88 -38.01 15.10
CA LEU A 299 9.76 -37.63 14.22
C LEU A 299 9.12 -36.29 14.61
N TRP A 300 8.90 -36.05 15.90
CA TRP A 300 8.31 -34.78 16.39
C TRP A 300 9.20 -33.58 16.11
N ALA A 301 10.51 -33.72 16.35
CA ALA A 301 11.46 -32.65 16.06
C ALA A 301 11.51 -32.38 14.55
N ARG A 302 11.48 -33.43 13.72
CA ARG A 302 11.43 -33.28 12.26
C ARG A 302 10.16 -32.56 11.80
N LEU A 303 8.98 -32.95 12.29
CA LEU A 303 7.71 -32.28 11.99
C LEU A 303 7.73 -30.81 12.42
N PHE A 304 8.21 -30.53 13.63
CA PHE A 304 8.32 -29.17 14.16
C PHE A 304 9.17 -28.29 13.25
N PHE A 305 10.37 -28.76 12.84
CA PHE A 305 11.24 -27.94 11.99
C PHE A 305 10.75 -27.80 10.56
N LEU A 306 10.06 -28.81 10.01
CA LEU A 306 9.35 -28.71 8.73
C LEU A 306 8.28 -27.61 8.78
N ILE A 307 7.43 -27.59 9.82
CA ILE A 307 6.44 -26.52 10.02
C ILE A 307 7.13 -25.17 10.24
N ARG A 308 8.17 -25.12 11.07
CA ARG A 308 8.90 -23.88 11.39
C ARG A 308 9.56 -23.23 10.17
N THR A 309 9.85 -24.01 9.15
CA THR A 309 10.47 -23.56 7.89
C THR A 309 9.47 -23.39 6.76
N GLY A 310 8.17 -23.59 7.03
CA GLY A 310 7.10 -23.42 6.04
C GLY A 310 6.91 -24.62 5.10
N HIS A 311 7.57 -25.75 5.36
CA HIS A 311 7.53 -26.96 4.54
C HIS A 311 6.58 -28.02 5.12
N TYR A 312 5.28 -27.72 5.14
CA TYR A 312 4.24 -28.60 5.71
C TYR A 312 3.45 -29.43 4.67
N GLN A 313 3.87 -29.39 3.40
CA GLN A 313 3.24 -30.12 2.29
C GLN A 313 3.73 -31.56 2.17
#